data_AF-A0A7V2RNV9-F1
#
_entry.id   AF-A0A7V2RNV9-F1
#
_cell.length_a   1.000
_cell.length_b   1.000
_cell.length_c   1.000
_cell.angle_alpha   90.00
_cell.angle_beta   90.00
_cell.angle_gamma   90.00
#
_symmetry.space_group_name_H-M   'P 1'
#
loop_
_entity.id
_entity.type
_entity.pdbx_description
1 polymer ?
#
loop_
_entity_poly.entity_id
_entity_poly.type
_entity_poly.pdbx_seq_one_letter_code
_entity_poly.pdbx_strand_id
1 'polypeptide(L)' 'MSKPLVKQPFSNMQLELLKLYSRNVTDQELLLIRDILAQFFADEATRKADKVWDEKGFDAKTLLKKHRRRTYLDNLVF' A
#
# COMPACT_ATOMS: atom_id res chain seq x y z
N MET A 1 23.59 26.10 -33.82
CA MET A 1 22.54 25.06 -33.63
C MET A 1 22.48 24.70 -32.16
N SER A 2 21.35 24.94 -31.50
CA SER A 2 21.12 24.65 -30.08
C SER A 2 20.81 23.16 -29.92
N LYS A 3 21.68 22.44 -29.21
CA LYS A 3 21.52 21.02 -28.89
C LYS A 3 20.25 20.86 -28.03
N PRO A 4 19.28 19.99 -28.38
CA PRO A 4 18.10 19.85 -27.56
C PRO A 4 18.51 19.26 -26.20
N LEU A 5 18.08 19.92 -25.12
CA LEU A 5 18.10 19.37 -23.77
C LEU A 5 17.17 18.17 -23.77
N VAL A 6 17.72 16.97 -24.00
CA VAL A 6 16.97 15.72 -23.86
C VAL A 6 16.62 15.61 -22.37
N LYS A 7 15.41 16.05 -22.00
CA LYS A 7 14.83 15.73 -20.70
C LYS A 7 14.77 14.21 -20.62
N GLN A 8 15.52 13.64 -19.67
CA GLN A 8 15.54 12.20 -19.45
C GLN A 8 14.08 11.76 -19.19
N PRO A 9 13.46 11.00 -20.12
CA PRO A 9 12.01 10.82 -20.14
C PRO A 9 11.54 9.84 -19.05
N PHE A 10 12.48 9.15 -18.42
CA PHE A 10 12.23 8.13 -17.42
C PHE A 10 12.96 8.46 -16.13
N SER A 11 12.31 8.18 -15.00
CA SER A 11 12.95 8.19 -13.69
C SER A 11 14.02 7.09 -13.61
N ASN A 12 14.94 7.22 -12.65
CA ASN A 12 15.96 6.21 -12.40
C ASN A 12 15.34 4.82 -12.17
N MET A 13 14.21 4.75 -11.46
CA MET A 13 13.51 3.49 -11.20
C MET A 13 12.92 2.87 -12.48
N GLN A 14 12.32 3.70 -13.34
CA GLN A 14 11.79 3.24 -14.63
C GLN A 14 12.91 2.70 -15.53
N LEU A 15 14.09 3.32 -15.52
CA LEU A 15 15.24 2.84 -16.29
C LEU A 15 15.80 1.51 -15.76
N GLU A 16 15.84 1.31 -14.46
CA GLU A 16 16.25 0.03 -13.88
C GLU A 16 15.26 -1.10 -14.21
N LEU A 17 13.95 -0.82 -14.21
CA LEU A 17 12.94 -1.79 -14.66
C LEU A 17 13.11 -2.16 -16.14
N LEU A 18 13.43 -1.18 -17.00
CA LEU A 18 13.70 -1.45 -18.42
C LEU A 18 14.95 -2.33 -18.62
N LYS A 19 16.01 -2.09 -17.84
CA LYS A 19 17.23 -2.94 -17.85
C LYS A 19 16.96 -4.33 -17.31
N LEU A 20 16.04 -4.47 -16.37
CA LEU A 20 15.61 -5.77 -15.84
C LEU A 20 14.92 -6.57 -16.96
N TYR A 21 13.95 -5.97 -17.64
CA TYR A 21 13.22 -6.62 -18.74
C TYR A 21 14.12 -7.02 -19.91
N SER A 22 15.22 -6.31 -20.16
CA SER A 22 16.16 -6.67 -21.23
C SER A 22 16.97 -7.95 -20.97
N ARG A 23 16.83 -8.59 -19.80
CA ARG A 23 17.60 -9.80 -19.43
C ARG A 23 16.87 -11.12 -19.72
N ASN A 24 15.86 -11.12 -20.60
CA ASN A 24 15.02 -12.29 -20.89
C ASN A 24 14.35 -12.85 -19.63
N VAL A 25 13.82 -11.97 -18.79
CA VAL A 25 13.06 -12.35 -17.60
C VAL A 25 11.79 -13.06 -18.05
N THR A 26 11.55 -14.24 -17.51
CA THR A 26 10.37 -15.04 -17.81
C THR A 26 9.11 -14.41 -17.21
N ASP A 27 7.94 -14.73 -17.77
CA ASP A 27 6.66 -14.24 -17.23
C ASP A 27 6.46 -14.62 -15.75
N GLN A 28 6.98 -15.79 -15.33
CA GLN A 28 6.94 -16.23 -13.93
C GLN A 28 7.80 -15.34 -13.03
N GLU A 29 9.01 -14.98 -13.46
CA GLU A 29 9.88 -14.07 -12.71
C GLU A 29 9.29 -12.65 -12.67
N LEU A 30 8.65 -12.19 -13.75
CA LEU A 30 7.92 -10.92 -13.75
C LEU A 30 6.78 -10.91 -12.71
N LEU A 31 6.06 -12.03 -12.59
CA LEU A 31 5.03 -12.20 -11.57
C LEU A 31 5.62 -12.10 -10.16
N LEU A 32 6.74 -12.76 -9.91
CA LEU A 32 7.45 -12.69 -8.63
C LEU A 32 7.92 -11.28 -8.29
N ILE A 33 8.48 -10.56 -9.27
CA ILE A 33 8.89 -9.15 -9.10
C ILE A 33 7.68 -8.28 -8.73
N ARG A 34 6.55 -8.46 -9.42
CA ARG A 34 5.30 -7.75 -9.11
C ARG A 34 4.86 -8.03 -7.68
N ASP A 35 4.90 -9.29 -7.24
CA ASP A 35 4.46 -9.68 -5.91
C ASP A 35 5.39 -9.12 -4.80
N ILE A 36 6.70 -9.08 -5.05
CA ILE A 36 7.67 -8.41 -4.15
C ILE A 36 7.35 -6.91 -4.01
N LEU A 37 7.08 -6.23 -5.13
CA LEU A 37 6.72 -4.80 -5.10
C LEU A 37 5.38 -4.59 -4.37
N ALA A 38 4.39 -5.44 -4.63
CA ALA A 38 3.09 -5.38 -3.97
C ALA A 38 3.23 -5.55 -2.45
N GLN A 39 4.02 -6.52 -2.00
CA GLN A 39 4.30 -6.73 -0.58
C GLN A 39 4.96 -5.51 0.05
N PHE A 40 6.00 -4.96 -0.59
CA PHE A 40 6.69 -3.76 -0.10
C PHE A 40 5.73 -2.58 0.10
N PHE A 41 4.85 -2.31 -0.88
CA PHE A 41 3.89 -1.22 -0.76
C PHE A 41 2.79 -1.49 0.26
N ALA A 42 2.36 -2.75 0.42
CA ALA A 42 1.40 -3.14 1.46
C ALA A 42 1.99 -2.92 2.85
N ASP A 43 3.23 -3.36 3.09
CA ASP A 43 3.92 -3.16 4.37
C ASP A 43 4.10 -1.68 4.68
N GLU A 44 4.49 -0.88 3.69
CA GLU A 44 4.62 0.57 3.87
C GLU A 44 3.29 1.26 4.15
N ALA A 45 2.21 0.82 3.50
CA ALA A 45 0.87 1.33 3.75
C ALA A 45 0.39 0.99 5.17
N THR A 46 0.58 -0.25 5.62
CA THR A 46 0.29 -0.69 6.99
C THR A 46 1.07 0.12 8.00
N ARG A 47 2.39 0.26 7.82
CA ARG A 47 3.24 1.06 8.71
C ARG A 47 2.77 2.51 8.84
N LYS A 48 2.36 3.12 7.73
CA LYS A 48 1.80 4.49 7.74
C LYS A 48 0.44 4.54 8.44
N ALA A 49 -0.40 3.53 8.24
CA ALA A 49 -1.70 3.45 8.91
C ALA A 49 -1.53 3.31 10.43
N ASP A 50 -0.63 2.42 10.88
CA ASP A 50 -0.28 2.23 12.28
C ASP A 50 0.26 3.53 12.91
N LYS A 51 1.15 4.23 12.21
CA LYS A 51 1.67 5.52 12.69
C LYS A 51 0.54 6.54 12.91
N VAL A 52 -0.37 6.67 11.95
CA VAL A 52 -1.53 7.59 12.08
C VAL A 52 -2.48 7.12 13.18
N TRP A 53 -2.64 5.81 13.35
CA TRP A 53 -3.46 5.21 14.39
C TRP A 53 -2.95 5.57 15.79
N ASP A 54 -1.64 5.44 15.99
CA ASP A 54 -0.96 5.77 17.24
C ASP A 54 -0.97 7.29 17.51
N GLU A 55 -0.65 8.11 16.50
CA GLU A 55 -0.68 9.58 16.62
C GLU A 55 -2.07 10.11 17.01
N LYS A 56 -3.14 9.46 16.55
CA LYS A 56 -4.51 9.83 16.89
C LYS A 56 -4.99 9.21 18.20
N GLY A 57 -4.17 8.40 18.86
CA GLY A 57 -4.51 7.71 20.10
C GLY A 57 -5.70 6.77 19.92
N PHE A 58 -5.85 6.18 18.73
CA PHE A 58 -6.94 5.25 18.49
C PHE A 58 -6.74 3.98 19.31
N ASP A 59 -7.77 3.59 20.06
CA ASP A 59 -7.79 2.35 20.83
C ASP A 59 -8.90 1.45 20.29
N ALA A 60 -8.50 0.25 19.86
CA ALA A 60 -9.40 -0.76 19.33
C ALA A 60 -10.50 -1.12 20.34
N LYS A 61 -10.20 -1.15 21.65
CA LYS A 61 -11.19 -1.46 22.69
C LYS A 61 -12.25 -0.36 22.78
N THR A 62 -11.85 0.90 22.68
CA THR A 62 -12.73 2.06 22.69
C THR A 62 -13.64 2.12 21.46
N LEU A 63 -13.11 1.82 20.27
CA LEU A 63 -13.90 1.75 19.04
C LEU A 63 -14.93 0.60 19.09
N LEU A 64 -14.52 -0.58 19.53
CA LEU A 64 -15.44 -1.73 19.68
C LEU A 64 -16.55 -1.46 20.72
N LYS A 65 -16.24 -0.76 21.81
CA LYS A 65 -17.23 -0.38 22.83
C LYS A 65 -18.23 0.64 22.29
N LYS A 66 -17.79 1.60 21.47
CA LYS A 66 -18.63 2.62 20.83
C LYS A 66 -19.55 2.03 19.74
N HIS A 67 -19.17 0.88 19.18
CA HIS A 67 -19.95 0.12 18.21
C HIS A 67 -20.70 -1.09 18.82
N ARG A 68 -20.94 -1.12 20.14
CA ARG A 68 -22.07 -1.88 20.69
C ARG A 68 -23.37 -1.26 20.19
N ARG A 69 -23.72 -1.71 18.99
CA ARG A 69 -24.89 -1.40 18.17
C ARG A 69 -26.15 -1.30 19.04
N ARG A 70 -26.96 -0.29 18.74
CA ARG A 70 -28.38 -0.11 19.08
C ARG A 70 -29.00 -1.37 19.69
N THR A 71 -29.51 -1.21 20.91
CA THR A 71 -30.26 -2.17 21.70
C THR A 71 -31.39 -2.78 20.87
N TYR A 72 -31.24 -4.04 20.44
CA TYR A 72 -32.36 -4.90 20.02
C TYR A 72 -32.94 -5.66 21.22
N LEU A 73 -32.63 -5.22 22.45
CA LEU A 73 -33.03 -5.89 23.69
C LEU A 73 -34.03 -5.06 24.53
N ASP A 74 -34.41 -3.85 24.09
CA ASP A 74 -35.40 -3.03 24.82
C ASP A 74 -36.86 -3.52 24.62
N ASN A 75 -37.10 -4.50 23.73
CA ASN A 75 -38.45 -5.01 23.39
C ASN A 75 -38.69 -6.50 23.75
N LEU A 76 -37.89 -7.09 24.63
CA LEU A 76 -38.17 -8.43 25.18
C LEU A 76 -38.44 -8.31 26.68
N VAL A 77 -39.57 -7.69 27.01
CA VAL A 77 -40.22 -7.84 28.31
C VAL A 77 -41.34 -8.87 28.09
N PHE A 78 -41.11 -10.10 28.57
CA PHE A 78 -42.17 -11.06 28.87
C PHE A 78 -42.58 -10.88 30.33
#